data_AF-A0A7Z7B1S5-F1
#
_entry.id   AF-A0A7Z7B1S5-F1
#
_cell.length_a   1.000
_cell.length_b   1.000
_cell.length_c   1.000
_cell.angle_alpha   90.00
_cell.angle_beta   90.00
_cell.angle_gamma   90.00
#
_symmetry.space_group_name_H-M   'P 1'
#
loop_
_entity.id
_entity.type
_entity.pdbx_description
1 polymer ?
#
loop_
_entity_poly.entity_id
_entity_poly.type
_entity_poly.pdbx_seq_one_letter_code
_entity_poly.pdbx_strand_id
1 'polypeptide(L)'
;MNTRRSRSIRAFVSYVLTFFITYSLCGVVIELVWLPFIAWLHDYDGYLWPSMSRIYAWCKLVPFATIVSGLGIWLYDRKRIGW
;
A
#
# COMPACT_ATOMS: atom_id res chain seq x y z
N MET A 1 5.79 -19.64 24.84
CA MET A 1 5.71 -18.90 23.56
C MET A 1 6.16 -17.46 23.78
N ASN A 2 7.19 -17.03 23.06
CA ASN A 2 7.91 -15.77 23.30
C ASN A 2 7.02 -14.54 23.03
N THR A 3 6.52 -13.89 24.08
CA THR A 3 5.61 -12.71 24.02
C THR A 3 6.15 -11.58 23.15
N ARG A 4 7.48 -11.43 23.08
CA ARG A 4 8.16 -10.46 22.22
C ARG A 4 7.97 -10.72 20.72
N ARG A 5 8.06 -11.99 20.29
CA ARG A 5 7.90 -12.39 18.88
C ARG A 5 6.44 -12.23 18.42
N SER A 6 5.48 -12.58 19.26
CA SER A 6 4.05 -12.38 18.98
C SER A 6 3.72 -10.89 18.81
N ARG A 7 4.29 -10.01 19.65
CA ARG A 7 4.09 -8.55 19.55
C ARG A 7 4.70 -7.96 18.27
N SER A 8 5.90 -8.36 17.86
CA SER A 8 6.51 -7.90 16.61
C SER A 8 5.75 -8.36 15.37
N ILE A 9 5.24 -9.60 15.36
CA ILE A 9 4.39 -10.09 14.28
C ILE A 9 3.09 -9.30 14.20
N ARG A 10 2.46 -9.00 15.34
CA ARG A 10 1.24 -8.18 15.37
C ARG A 10 1.50 -6.78 14.82
N ALA A 11 2.61 -6.15 15.20
CA ALA A 11 3.01 -4.86 14.65
C ALA A 11 3.24 -4.94 13.12
N PHE A 12 3.88 -6.00 12.62
CA PHE A 12 4.05 -6.22 11.19
C PHE A 12 2.74 -6.30 10.45
N VAL A 13 1.85 -7.17 10.92
CA VAL A 13 0.55 -7.34 10.29
C VAL A 13 -0.22 -6.02 10.30
N SER A 14 -0.20 -5.27 11.41
CA SER A 14 -0.85 -3.95 11.46
C SER A 14 -0.26 -2.95 10.46
N TYR A 15 1.07 -2.80 10.39
CA TYR A 15 1.70 -1.89 9.43
C TYR A 15 1.43 -2.28 7.98
N VAL A 16 1.59 -3.57 7.67
CA VAL A 16 1.31 -4.12 6.33
C VAL A 16 -0.12 -3.85 5.94
N LEU A 17 -1.08 -4.13 6.84
CA LEU A 17 -2.50 -3.98 6.56
C LEU A 17 -2.90 -2.52 6.40
N THR A 18 -2.41 -1.61 7.25
CA THR A 18 -2.63 -0.17 7.08
C THR A 18 -2.04 0.35 5.77
N PHE A 19 -0.83 -0.09 5.41
CA PHE A 19 -0.20 0.29 4.14
C PHE A 19 -1.01 -0.22 2.95
N PHE A 20 -1.46 -1.48 2.97
CA PHE A 20 -2.32 -2.03 1.93
C PHE A 20 -3.63 -1.27 1.77
N ILE A 21 -4.34 -0.98 2.86
CA ILE A 21 -5.60 -0.23 2.80
C ILE A 21 -5.37 1.15 2.20
N THR A 22 -4.39 1.88 2.72
CA THR A 22 -4.09 3.25 2.25
C THR A 22 -3.71 3.24 0.77
N TYR A 23 -2.91 2.25 0.37
CA TYR A 23 -2.45 2.10 -1.00
C TYR A 23 -3.57 1.70 -1.96
N SER A 24 -4.44 0.77 -1.56
CA SER A 24 -5.64 0.41 -2.33
C SER A 24 -6.56 1.60 -2.50
N LEU A 25 -6.77 2.42 -1.46
CA LEU A 25 -7.54 3.66 -1.56
C LEU A 25 -6.91 4.64 -2.54
N CYS A 26 -5.60 4.86 -2.48
CA CYS A 26 -4.88 5.69 -3.46
C CYS A 26 -5.04 5.15 -4.89
N GLY A 27 -4.92 3.84 -5.09
CA GLY A 27 -5.11 3.21 -6.39
C GLY A 27 -6.51 3.43 -6.94
N VAL A 28 -7.54 3.26 -6.11
CA VAL A 28 -8.94 3.52 -6.48
C VAL A 28 -9.14 5.00 -6.85
N VAL A 29 -8.60 5.94 -6.08
CA VAL A 29 -8.71 7.38 -6.39
C VAL A 29 -8.00 7.72 -7.69
N ILE A 30 -6.80 7.19 -7.92
CA ILE A 30 -6.05 7.46 -9.15
C ILE A 30 -6.78 6.89 -10.37
N GLU A 31 -7.27 5.66 -10.25
CA GLU A 31 -7.91 4.94 -11.35
C GLU A 31 -9.31 5.46 -11.68
N LEU A 32 -10.09 5.88 -10.69
CA LEU A 32 -11.51 6.27 -10.86
C LEU A 32 -11.76 7.77 -10.79
N VAL A 33 -10.80 8.57 -10.31
CA VAL A 33 -10.95 10.03 -10.21
C VAL A 33 -9.89 10.74 -11.05
N TRP A 34 -8.62 10.49 -10.76
CA TRP A 34 -7.53 11.26 -11.36
C TRP A 34 -7.39 11.03 -12.86
N LEU A 35 -7.37 9.77 -13.30
CA LEU A 35 -7.16 9.44 -14.70
C LEU A 35 -8.38 9.69 -15.59
N PRO A 36 -9.63 9.44 -15.14
CA PRO A 36 -10.80 9.95 -15.84
C PRO A 36 -10.80 11.48 -15.96
N PHE A 37 -10.37 12.19 -14.92
CA PHE A 37 -10.28 13.65 -14.96
C PHE A 37 -9.24 14.15 -15.98
N ILE A 38 -8.07 13.50 -16.05
CA ILE A 38 -7.07 13.80 -17.10
C ILE A 38 -7.62 13.45 -18.49
N ALA A 39 -8.27 12.30 -18.65
CA ALA A 39 -8.87 11.90 -19.92
C ALA A 39 -9.92 12.92 -20.39
N TRP A 40 -10.75 13.41 -19.47
CA TRP A 40 -11.73 14.47 -19.74
C TRP A 40 -11.07 15.78 -20.16
N LEU A 41 -9.98 16.21 -19.50
CA LEU A 41 -9.22 17.41 -19.89
C LEU A 41 -8.60 17.31 -21.30
N HIS A 42 -8.36 16.09 -21.78
CA HIS A 42 -7.78 15.81 -23.09
C HIS A 42 -8.83 15.40 -24.15
N ASP A 43 -10.12 15.58 -23.88
CA ASP A 43 -11.23 15.22 -24.79
C ASP A 43 -11.20 13.73 -25.20
N TYR A 44 -10.76 12.87 -24.26
CA TYR A 44 -10.58 11.44 -24.49
C TYR A 44 -11.74 10.64 -23.88
N ASP A 45 -12.72 10.28 -24.72
CA ASP A 45 -13.95 9.56 -24.32
C ASP A 45 -13.75 8.08 -23.92
N GLY A 46 -12.56 7.52 -24.12
CA GLY A 46 -12.31 6.08 -23.98
C GLY A 46 -12.07 5.57 -22.55
N TYR A 47 -12.10 6.43 -21.54
CA TYR A 47 -11.70 6.05 -20.17
C TYR A 47 -12.91 5.62 -19.32
N LEU A 48 -13.36 4.36 -19.48
CA LEU A 48 -14.52 3.81 -18.76
C LEU A 48 -14.17 2.88 -17.59
N TRP A 49 -13.12 2.06 -17.72
CA TRP A 49 -12.71 1.11 -16.67
C TRP A 49 -11.20 0.83 -16.71
N PRO A 50 -10.51 0.73 -15.56
CA PRO A 50 -9.13 0.26 -15.55
C PRO A 50 -9.00 -1.13 -16.17
N SER A 51 -8.04 -1.29 -17.07
CA SER A 51 -7.71 -2.59 -17.65
C SER A 51 -7.11 -3.53 -16.59
N MET A 52 -7.32 -4.83 -16.78
CA MET A 52 -6.76 -5.87 -15.89
C MET A 52 -5.24 -5.70 -15.70
N SER A 53 -4.50 -5.31 -16.74
CA SER A 53 -3.05 -5.10 -16.66
C SER A 53 -2.65 -4.02 -15.65
N ARG A 54 -3.48 -2.98 -15.49
CA ARG A 54 -3.23 -1.88 -14.56
C ARG A 54 -3.55 -2.28 -13.13
N ILE A 55 -4.63 -3.01 -12.92
CA ILE A 55 -4.94 -3.64 -11.63
C ILE A 55 -3.80 -4.55 -11.19
N TYR A 56 -3.25 -5.38 -12.09
CA TYR A 56 -2.07 -6.20 -11.81
C TYR A 56 -0.81 -5.38 -11.51
N ALA A 57 -0.66 -4.19 -12.10
CA ALA A 57 0.46 -3.31 -11.79
C ALA A 57 0.40 -2.81 -10.33
N TRP A 58 -0.79 -2.50 -9.81
CA TRP A 58 -0.98 -2.19 -8.40
C TRP A 58 -0.58 -3.37 -7.50
N CYS A 59 -0.85 -4.62 -7.91
CA CYS A 59 -0.45 -5.83 -7.18
C CYS A 59 1.06 -6.08 -7.14
N LYS A 60 1.84 -5.61 -8.13
CA LYS A 60 3.31 -5.77 -8.15
C LYS A 60 4.01 -5.03 -7.01
N LEU A 61 3.30 -4.15 -6.31
CA LEU A 61 3.84 -3.32 -5.23
C LEU A 61 3.63 -3.94 -3.83
N VAL A 62 2.97 -5.09 -3.76
CA VAL A 62 2.91 -5.98 -2.57
C VAL A 62 4.29 -6.25 -1.95
N PRO A 63 5.32 -6.70 -2.70
CA PRO A 63 6.66 -6.89 -2.13
C PRO A 63 7.28 -5.60 -1.60
N PHE A 64 7.02 -4.45 -2.25
CA PHE A 64 7.47 -3.15 -1.75
C PHE A 64 6.82 -2.79 -0.40
N ALA A 65 5.51 -2.97 -0.27
CA ALA A 65 4.78 -2.76 0.99
C ALA A 65 5.34 -3.63 2.13
N THR A 66 5.75 -4.86 1.80
CA THR A 66 6.34 -5.81 2.75
C THR A 66 7.70 -5.30 3.26
N ILE A 67 8.56 -4.77 2.37
CA ILE A 67 9.87 -4.20 2.72
C ILE A 67 9.69 -2.96 3.61
N VAL A 68 8.81 -2.03 3.21
CA VAL A 68 8.56 -0.80 3.98
C VAL A 68 8.02 -1.13 5.38
N SER A 69 7.11 -2.09 5.49
CA SER A 69 6.58 -2.52 6.79
C SER A 69 7.63 -3.22 7.65
N GLY A 70 8.52 -4.00 7.03
CA GLY A 70 9.68 -4.60 7.71
C GLY A 70 10.62 -3.53 8.28
N LEU A 71 10.93 -2.49 7.51
CA LEU A 71 11.69 -1.33 7.98
C LEU A 71 10.97 -0.56 9.10
N GLY A 72 9.65 -0.38 8.98
CA GLY A 72 8.84 0.27 10.01
C GLY A 72 8.91 -0.44 11.36
N ILE A 73 8.93 -1.77 11.36
CA ILE A 73 9.12 -2.55 12.60
C ILE A 73 10.54 -2.48 13.10
N TRP A 74 11.52 -2.55 12.21
CA TRP A 74 12.91 -2.43 12.61
C TRP A 74 13.14 -1.09 13.33
N LEU A 75 12.58 0.01 12.80
CA LEU A 75 12.57 1.30 13.48
C LEU A 75 11.77 1.28 14.78
N TYR A 76 10.60 0.64 14.81
CA TYR A 76 9.78 0.52 16.02
C TYR A 76 10.49 -0.22 17.15
N ASP A 77 11.19 -1.32 16.84
CA ASP A 77 11.95 -2.10 17.81
C ASP A 77 13.22 -1.36 18.24
N ARG A 78 13.90 -0.67 17.30
CA ARG A 78 15.06 0.19 17.59
C ARG A 78 14.70 1.32 18.57
N LYS A 79 13.54 1.96 18.39
CA LYS A 79 13.04 3.02 19.29
C LYS A 79 12.68 2.52 20.70
N ARG A 80 12.53 1.20 20.90
CA ARG A 80 12.23 0.60 22.21
C ARG A 80 13.45 0.04 22.94
N ILE A 81 14.58 -0.20 22.24
CA ILE A 81 15.77 -0.86 22.79
C ILE A 81 16.80 0.14 23.32
N GLY A 82 16.68 1.44 23.02
CA GLY A 82 17.53 2.46 23.64
C GLY A 82 17.28 3.84 23.05
N TRP A 83 16.41 4.59 23.72
CA TRP A 83 16.48 6.02 24.06
C TRP A 83 15.19 6.34 24.83
#